data_AF-A0A1C5CSU1-F1
#
_entry.id   AF-A0A1C5CSU1-F1
#
_cell.length_a   1.000
_cell.length_b   1.000
_cell.length_c   1.000
_cell.angle_alpha   90.00
_cell.angle_beta   90.00
_cell.angle_gamma   90.00
#
_symmetry.space_group_name_H-M   'P 1'
#
loop_
_entity.id
_entity.type
_entity.pdbx_description
1 polymer ?
#
loop_
_entity_poly.entity_id
_entity_poly.type
_entity_poly.pdbx_seq_one_letter_code
_entity_poly.pdbx_strand_id
1 'polypeptide(L)'
;MVPAPGDPHSGYPQRYIPNGRASDSEGKIFNYLANELGPPNETVSGTIRLHSQRDVCDSCRGVMDSFQAEYPNIRIIVTEG
;
A
#
# COMPACT_ATOMS: atom_id res chain seq x y z
N MET A 1 3.28 -7.10 -10.18
CA MET A 1 4.53 -7.89 -10.26
C MET A 1 5.17 -7.95 -8.89
N VAL A 2 5.18 -9.10 -8.18
CA VAL A 2 6.06 -9.26 -6.99
C VAL A 2 7.50 -9.20 -7.45
N PRO A 3 8.41 -8.56 -6.71
CA PRO A 3 9.83 -8.61 -7.06
C PRO A 3 10.30 -10.06 -7.03
N ALA A 4 10.95 -10.50 -8.10
CA ALA A 4 11.53 -11.84 -8.15
C ALA A 4 12.73 -11.94 -7.18
N PRO A 5 13.14 -13.14 -6.77
CA PRO A 5 14.39 -13.30 -6.03
C PRO A 5 15.56 -12.69 -6.82
N GLY A 6 16.23 -11.67 -6.28
CA GLY A 6 17.30 -10.90 -6.94
C GLY A 6 16.91 -9.51 -7.45
N ASP A 7 15.66 -9.10 -7.27
CA ASP A 7 15.19 -7.75 -7.59
C ASP A 7 15.80 -6.73 -6.59
N PRO A 8 16.31 -5.57 -7.04
CA PRO A 8 16.87 -4.54 -6.14
C PRO A 8 15.86 -4.02 -5.11
N HIS A 9 14.57 -4.38 -5.26
CA HIS A 9 13.50 -4.14 -4.31
C HIS A 9 13.30 -5.24 -3.24
N SER A 10 14.23 -6.19 -3.11
CA SER A 10 14.18 -7.30 -2.12
C SER A 10 14.40 -6.87 -0.65
N GLY A 11 14.65 -5.58 -0.37
CA GLY A 11 14.94 -5.05 0.97
C GLY A 11 13.82 -4.21 1.60
N TYR A 12 12.67 -4.04 0.95
CA TYR A 12 11.58 -3.22 1.50
C TYR A 12 10.81 -3.99 2.57
N PRO A 13 10.50 -3.37 3.73
CA PRO A 13 9.68 -4.02 4.75
C PRO A 13 8.32 -4.30 4.12
N GLN A 14 7.95 -5.58 3.99
CA GLN A 14 6.65 -6.05 3.45
C GLN A 14 5.52 -5.78 4.47
N ARG A 15 5.45 -4.55 4.99
CA ARG A 15 4.61 -4.15 6.12
C ARG A 15 3.12 -4.15 5.76
N TYR A 16 2.84 -4.08 4.45
CA TYR A 16 1.53 -3.92 3.85
C TYR A 16 1.17 -5.02 2.85
N ILE A 17 1.86 -6.16 2.91
CA ILE A 17 1.61 -7.28 2.01
C ILE A 17 1.05 -8.46 2.82
N PRO A 18 -0.26 -8.78 2.69
CA PRO A 18 -0.84 -9.92 3.37
C PRO A 18 -0.20 -11.22 2.90
N ASN A 19 -0.07 -12.19 3.80
CA ASN A 19 0.50 -13.52 3.49
C ASN A 19 -0.25 -14.16 2.31
N GLY A 20 0.47 -14.52 1.24
CA GLY A 20 -0.09 -15.12 0.03
C GLY A 20 -0.76 -14.16 -0.95
N ARG A 21 -0.81 -12.86 -0.64
CA ARG A 21 -1.38 -11.79 -1.50
C ARG A 21 -0.30 -10.86 -2.05
N ALA A 22 0.93 -11.34 -2.11
CA ALA A 22 2.05 -10.55 -2.60
C ALA A 22 1.85 -10.10 -4.05
N SER A 23 1.08 -10.84 -4.87
CA SER A 23 0.78 -10.48 -6.26
C SER A 23 -0.22 -9.33 -6.43
N ASP A 24 -0.99 -8.98 -5.40
CA ASP A 24 -1.98 -7.91 -5.45
C ASP A 24 -1.29 -6.55 -5.63
N SER A 25 -1.93 -5.66 -6.38
CA SER A 25 -1.31 -4.39 -6.79
C SER A 25 -1.38 -3.36 -5.67
N GLU A 26 -2.44 -3.42 -4.88
CA GLU A 26 -2.75 -2.56 -3.75
C GLU A 26 -1.66 -2.65 -2.68
N GLY A 27 -1.28 -3.87 -2.27
CA GLY A 27 -0.20 -4.09 -1.32
C GLY A 27 1.13 -3.50 -1.78
N LYS A 28 1.42 -3.51 -3.09
CA LYS A 28 2.66 -2.93 -3.62
C LYS A 28 2.64 -1.42 -3.64
N ILE A 29 1.50 -0.83 -4.00
CA ILE A 29 1.34 0.62 -4.07
C ILE A 29 1.53 1.23 -2.67
N PHE A 30 0.86 0.69 -1.66
CA PHE A 30 1.00 1.20 -0.29
C PHE A 30 2.39 0.94 0.29
N ASN A 31 3.00 -0.21 -0.04
CA ASN A 31 4.36 -0.50 0.38
C ASN A 31 5.39 0.47 -0.23
N TYR A 32 5.22 0.80 -1.51
CA TYR A 32 6.06 1.79 -2.19
C TYR A 32 5.86 3.19 -1.62
N LEU A 33 4.62 3.61 -1.40
CA LEU A 33 4.29 4.90 -0.78
C LEU A 33 4.86 5.01 0.62
N ALA A 34 4.71 3.98 1.46
CA ALA A 34 5.29 3.99 2.81
C ALA A 34 6.81 4.12 2.77
N ASN A 35 7.48 3.53 1.78
CA ASN A 35 8.93 3.69 1.63
C ASN A 35 9.33 5.12 1.22
N GLU A 36 8.59 5.75 0.31
CA GLU A 36 8.84 7.13 -0.10
C GLU A 36 8.56 8.13 1.02
N LEU A 37 7.51 7.89 1.82
CA LEU A 37 7.11 8.76 2.93
C LEU A 37 7.97 8.55 4.18
N GLY A 38 8.62 7.39 4.31
CA GLY A 38 9.53 7.06 5.40
C GLY A 38 8.82 6.43 6.61
N PRO A 39 9.27 6.68 7.84
CA PRO A 39 8.59 6.16 9.03
C PRO A 39 7.20 6.82 9.23
N PRO A 40 6.29 6.18 9.99
CA PRO A 40 4.97 6.73 10.32
C PRO A 40 5.09 8.17 10.79
N ASN A 41 4.36 9.07 10.14
CA ASN A 41 4.51 10.50 10.38
C ASN A 41 3.18 11.22 10.18
N GLU A 42 2.68 11.82 11.27
CA GLU A 42 1.44 12.57 11.28
C GLU A 42 1.56 13.92 10.57
N THR A 43 2.76 14.42 10.27
CA THR A 43 2.92 15.68 9.53
C THR A 43 2.74 15.52 8.02
N VAL A 44 2.82 14.28 7.52
CA VAL A 44 2.60 13.97 6.10
C VAL A 44 1.11 13.99 5.81
N SER A 45 0.71 14.85 4.88
CA SER A 45 -0.68 15.00 4.45
C SER A 45 -0.80 14.92 2.92
N GLY A 46 -1.94 14.46 2.43
CA GLY A 46 -2.13 14.31 1.00
C GLY A 46 -3.42 13.59 0.64
N THR A 47 -3.62 13.34 -0.66
CA THR A 47 -4.74 12.54 -1.13
C THR A 47 -4.25 11.51 -2.14
N ILE A 48 -4.51 10.23 -1.87
CA ILE A 48 -4.26 9.13 -2.77
C ILE A 48 -5.58 8.80 -3.47
N ARG A 49 -5.62 8.88 -4.79
CA ARG A 49 -6.75 8.42 -5.61
C ARG A 49 -6.36 7.10 -6.26
N LEU A 50 -6.90 6.01 -5.74
CA LEU A 50 -6.64 4.67 -6.25
C LEU A 50 -7.80 4.22 -7.14
N HIS A 51 -7.52 3.99 -8.42
CA HIS A 51 -8.46 3.36 -9.33
C HIS A 51 -8.11 1.88 -9.48
N SER A 52 -9.05 0.99 -9.15
CA SER A 52 -8.88 -0.44 -9.33
C SER A 52 -9.84 -0.97 -10.39
N GLN A 53 -9.29 -1.67 -11.38
CA GLN A 53 -10.04 -2.35 -12.44
C GLN A 53 -10.81 -3.60 -11.97
N ARG A 54 -10.65 -3.96 -10.70
CA ARG A 54 -11.30 -5.10 -10.03
C ARG A 54 -11.64 -4.69 -8.61
N ASP A 55 -12.66 -5.30 -8.03
CA ASP A 55 -13.01 -5.06 -6.64
C ASP A 55 -11.80 -5.29 -5.72
N VAL A 56 -11.56 -4.31 -4.85
CA VAL A 56 -10.49 -4.34 -3.87
C VAL A 56 -10.82 -5.39 -2.82
N CYS A 57 -9.95 -6.39 -2.71
CA CYS A 57 -10.14 -7.52 -1.82
C CYS A 57 -10.20 -7.10 -0.34
N ASP A 58 -10.90 -7.84 0.53
CA ASP A 58 -11.00 -7.48 1.96
C ASP A 58 -9.62 -7.37 2.64
N SER A 59 -8.68 -8.23 2.29
CA SER A 59 -7.30 -8.14 2.80
C SER A 59 -6.55 -6.91 2.28
N CYS A 60 -6.91 -6.41 1.10
CA CYS A 60 -6.36 -5.20 0.49
C CYS A 60 -6.92 -3.95 1.19
N ARG A 61 -8.17 -4.00 1.68
CA ARG A 61 -8.76 -2.95 2.52
C ARG A 61 -8.05 -2.85 3.88
N GLY A 62 -7.74 -3.98 4.52
CA GLY A 62 -6.99 -3.98 5.78
C GLY A 62 -5.59 -3.35 5.66
N VAL A 63 -4.97 -3.45 4.48
CA VAL A 63 -3.70 -2.76 4.17
C VAL A 63 -3.89 -1.24 4.13
N MET A 64 -4.97 -0.76 3.50
CA MET A 64 -5.31 0.67 3.47
C MET A 64 -5.55 1.21 4.88
N ASP A 65 -6.30 0.48 5.70
CA ASP A 65 -6.58 0.86 7.09
C ASP A 65 -5.29 0.97 7.90
N SER A 66 -4.38 0.00 7.74
CA SER A 66 -3.08 0.01 8.40
C SER A 66 -2.24 1.22 7.96
N PHE A 67 -2.24 1.53 6.66
CA PHE A 67 -1.52 2.67 6.11
C PHE A 67 -2.11 3.99 6.62
N GLN A 68 -3.43 4.10 6.65
CA GLN A 68 -4.13 5.29 7.14
C GLN A 68 -3.94 5.49 8.65
N ALA A 69 -3.77 4.42 9.43
CA ALA A 69 -3.41 4.52 10.84
C ALA A 69 -1.99 5.08 11.05
N GLU A 70 -1.04 4.74 10.16
CA GLU A 70 0.33 5.28 10.21
C GLU A 70 0.43 6.71 9.64
N TYR A 71 -0.47 7.07 8.72
CA TYR A 71 -0.53 8.38 8.06
C TYR A 71 -1.95 8.97 8.12
N PRO A 72 -2.39 9.44 9.30
CA PRO A 72 -3.79 9.86 9.52
C PRO A 72 -4.22 11.05 8.67
N ASN A 73 -3.27 11.86 8.20
CA ASN A 73 -3.54 13.04 7.37
C ASN A 73 -3.50 12.75 5.87
N ILE A 74 -3.33 11.49 5.46
CA ILE A 74 -3.45 11.07 4.06
C ILE A 74 -4.86 10.53 3.82
N ARG A 75 -5.58 11.17 2.89
CA ARG A 75 -6.92 10.74 2.47
C ARG A 75 -6.82 9.73 1.34
N ILE A 76 -7.33 8.52 1.54
CA ILE A 76 -7.41 7.50 0.50
C ILE A 76 -8.81 7.54 -0.12
N ILE A 77 -8.89 7.69 -1.43
CA ILE A 77 -10.13 7.64 -2.21
C ILE A 77 -10.00 6.49 -3.20
N VAL A 78 -10.89 5.51 -3.10
CA VAL A 78 -10.89 4.32 -3.94
C VAL A 78 -12.06 4.38 -4.91
N THR A 79 -11.79 4.09 -6.17
CA THR A 79 -12.81 3.92 -7.20
C THR A 79 -12.59 2.58 -7.88
N GLU A 80 -13.64 1.78 -7.97
CA GLU A 80 -13.65 0.45 -8.58
C GLU A 80 -14.49 0.50 -9.87
N GLY A 81 -14.03 -0.10 -10.97
CA GLY A 81 -14.74 -0.08 -12.25
C GLY A 81 -13.93 -0.56 -13.46
#